data_AF-B7P219-F1
#
_entry.id   AF-B7P219-F1
#
_cell.length_a   1.000
_cell.length_b   1.000
_cell.length_c   1.000
_cell.angle_alpha   90.00
_cell.angle_beta   90.00
_cell.angle_gamma   90.00
#
_symmetry.space_group_name_H-M   'P 1'
#
loop_
_entity.id
_entity.type
_entity.pdbx_description
1 polymer ?
#
loop_
_entity_poly.entity_id
_entity_poly.type
_entity_poly.pdbx_seq_one_letter_code
_entity_poly.pdbx_strand_id
1 'polypeptide(L)'
;MTSYRTPNTPVDSKKEEFRKYLEKSGLFDALTKALVNLFDKPERPENAVAYLKACLDADGPEEDAATLKRQLDETIKKLEALQLEHDELRSQLAKGEVEEAVEPEQ
;
A
#
# COMPACT_ATOMS: atom_id res chain seq x y z
N MET A 1 3.47 27.79 -42.08
CA MET A 1 2.05 27.41 -42.14
C MET A 1 1.64 26.89 -40.78
N THR A 2 1.03 27.74 -39.98
CA THR A 2 0.53 27.43 -38.64
C THR A 2 -0.75 26.63 -38.81
N SER A 3 -0.69 25.32 -38.65
CA SER A 3 -1.87 24.46 -38.69
C SER A 3 -2.74 24.77 -37.46
N TYR A 4 -3.81 25.52 -37.67
CA TYR A 4 -4.84 25.74 -36.66
C TYR A 4 -5.52 24.41 -36.38
N ARG A 5 -5.24 23.84 -35.21
CA ARG A 5 -5.99 22.74 -34.63
C ARG A 5 -7.47 23.16 -34.56
N THR A 6 -8.32 22.51 -35.35
CA THR A 6 -9.76 22.75 -35.38
C THR A 6 -10.39 22.46 -34.01
N PRO A 7 -11.35 23.27 -33.52
CA PRO A 7 -11.92 23.10 -32.20
C PRO A 7 -12.87 21.90 -32.16
N ASN A 8 -12.56 20.97 -31.26
CA ASN A 8 -13.45 20.07 -30.54
C ASN A 8 -14.61 19.45 -31.34
N THR A 9 -14.33 18.40 -32.10
CA THR A 9 -15.39 17.48 -32.55
C THR A 9 -15.83 16.61 -31.35
N PRO A 10 -17.08 16.12 -31.29
CA PRO A 10 -17.54 15.22 -30.22
C PRO A 10 -16.71 13.92 -30.09
N VAL A 11 -15.95 13.55 -31.14
CA VAL A 11 -14.98 12.47 -31.11
C VAL A 11 -13.72 12.86 -30.33
N ASP A 12 -13.28 14.12 -30.43
CA ASP A 12 -12.15 14.65 -29.65
C ASP A 12 -12.50 14.72 -28.16
N SER A 13 -13.73 15.12 -27.81
CA SER A 13 -14.21 15.10 -26.41
C SER A 13 -14.11 13.71 -25.78
N LYS A 14 -14.61 12.66 -26.45
CA LYS A 14 -14.53 11.28 -25.93
C LYS A 14 -13.09 10.78 -25.78
N LYS A 15 -12.22 11.14 -26.73
CA LYS A 15 -10.79 10.80 -26.65
C LYS A 15 -10.11 11.53 -25.49
N GLU A 16 -10.46 12.78 -25.25
CA GLU A 16 -9.92 13.58 -24.16
C GLU A 16 -10.40 13.07 -22.79
N GLU A 17 -11.67 12.72 -22.66
CA GLU A 17 -12.22 12.06 -21.46
C GLU A 17 -11.50 10.75 -21.16
N PHE A 18 -11.29 9.91 -22.18
CA PHE A 18 -10.55 8.66 -22.02
C PHE A 18 -9.11 8.91 -21.59
N ARG A 19 -8.43 9.88 -22.22
CA ARG A 19 -7.06 10.27 -21.82
C ARG A 19 -7.01 10.75 -20.37
N LYS A 20 -7.94 11.61 -19.95
CA LYS A 20 -8.04 12.11 -18.57
C LYS A 20 -8.33 10.96 -17.59
N TYR A 21 -9.15 9.99 -17.98
CA TYR A 21 -9.39 8.81 -17.18
C TYR A 21 -8.11 8.00 -16.95
N LEU A 22 -7.35 7.70 -18.02
CA LEU A 22 -6.07 6.97 -17.91
C LEU A 22 -5.02 7.72 -17.08
N GLU A 23 -5.01 9.05 -17.18
CA GLU A 23 -4.13 9.91 -16.38
C GLU A 23 -4.54 9.92 -14.90
N LYS A 24 -5.84 10.09 -14.61
CA LYS A 24 -6.38 10.04 -13.24
C LYS A 24 -6.23 8.67 -12.59
N SER A 25 -6.30 7.59 -13.36
CA SER A 25 -6.13 6.22 -12.85
C SER A 25 -4.66 5.85 -12.61
N GLY A 26 -3.71 6.74 -12.93
CA GLY A 26 -2.28 6.44 -12.84
C GLY A 26 -1.76 5.44 -13.87
N LEU A 27 -2.55 5.07 -14.91
CA LEU A 27 -2.14 4.03 -15.86
C LEU A 27 -0.85 4.42 -16.61
N PHE A 28 -0.73 5.68 -17.00
CA PHE A 28 0.47 6.16 -17.70
C PHE A 28 1.72 6.10 -16.81
N ASP A 29 1.58 6.37 -15.52
CA ASP A 29 2.69 6.32 -14.57
C ASP A 29 3.13 4.86 -14.36
N ALA A 30 2.18 3.96 -14.13
CA ALA A 30 2.44 2.52 -14.00
C ALA A 30 3.11 1.93 -15.26
N LEU A 31 2.62 2.28 -16.46
CA LEU A 31 3.24 1.86 -17.72
C LEU A 31 4.66 2.41 -17.86
N THR A 32 4.89 3.66 -17.47
CA THR A 32 6.22 4.29 -17.53
C THR A 32 7.19 3.59 -16.60
N LYS A 33 6.81 3.36 -15.34
CA LYS A 33 7.61 2.62 -14.36
C LYS A 33 7.94 1.20 -14.84
N ALA A 34 6.95 0.48 -15.36
CA ALA A 34 7.15 -0.88 -15.87
C ALA A 34 8.13 -0.93 -17.06
N LEU A 35 8.09 0.07 -17.95
CA LEU A 35 9.02 0.19 -19.07
C LEU A 35 10.43 0.58 -18.63
N VAL A 36 10.57 1.49 -17.65
CA VAL A 36 11.86 1.86 -17.05
C VAL A 36 12.49 0.65 -16.38
N ASN A 37 11.74 -0.08 -15.56
CA ASN A 37 12.21 -1.29 -14.89
C ASN A 37 12.66 -2.37 -15.89
N LEU A 38 11.95 -2.51 -17.01
CA LEU A 38 12.35 -3.42 -18.09
C LEU A 38 13.63 -2.95 -18.79
N PHE A 39 13.81 -1.64 -18.96
CA PHE A 39 14.98 -1.05 -19.58
C PHE A 39 16.24 -1.19 -18.71
N ASP A 40 16.11 -0.99 -17.40
CA ASP A 40 17.22 -1.04 -16.44
C ASP A 40 17.68 -2.47 -16.12
N LYS A 41 16.92 -3.49 -16.49
CA LYS A 41 17.29 -4.88 -16.26
C LYS A 41 18.53 -5.27 -17.08
N PRO A 42 19.61 -5.75 -16.45
CA PRO A 42 20.83 -6.16 -17.15
C PRO A 42 20.59 -7.40 -18.02
N GLU A 43 19.68 -8.28 -17.59
CA GLU A 43 19.24 -9.45 -18.34
C GLU A 43 17.81 -9.24 -18.84
N ARG A 44 17.66 -9.10 -20.15
CA ARG A 44 16.35 -8.88 -20.77
C ARG A 44 15.53 -10.16 -20.61
N PRO A 45 14.33 -10.10 -20.02
CA PRO A 45 13.47 -11.28 -19.95
C PRO A 45 13.15 -11.76 -21.36
N GLU A 46 13.18 -13.09 -21.56
CA GLU A 46 12.84 -13.70 -22.86
C GLU A 46 11.43 -13.30 -23.34
N ASN A 47 10.52 -13.03 -22.38
CA ASN A 47 9.17 -12.57 -22.66
C ASN A 47 8.86 -11.24 -21.95
N ALA A 48 9.09 -10.14 -22.67
CA ALA A 48 8.79 -8.78 -22.20
C ALA A 48 7.30 -8.57 -21.87
N VAL A 49 6.38 -9.21 -22.59
CA VAL A 49 4.93 -9.07 -22.37
C VAL A 49 4.53 -9.71 -21.05
N ALA A 50 5.07 -10.90 -20.74
CA ALA A 50 4.82 -11.57 -19.46
C ALA A 50 5.36 -10.74 -18.29
N TYR A 51 6.54 -10.13 -18.45
CA TYR A 51 7.11 -9.24 -17.44
C TYR A 51 6.26 -8.00 -17.19
N LEU A 52 5.80 -7.32 -18.24
CA LEU A 52 4.96 -6.13 -18.11
C LEU A 52 3.63 -6.46 -17.41
N LYS A 53 3.01 -7.60 -17.71
CA LYS A 53 1.79 -8.05 -17.00
C LYS A 53 2.06 -8.19 -15.50
N ALA A 54 3.10 -8.93 -15.13
CA ALA A 54 3.46 -9.11 -13.72
C ALA A 54 3.79 -7.80 -13.00
N CYS A 55 4.44 -6.84 -13.69
CA CYS A 55 4.75 -5.53 -13.12
C CYS A 55 3.47 -4.71 -12.85
N LEU A 56 2.50 -4.76 -13.77
CA LEU A 56 1.22 -4.06 -13.62
C LEU A 56 0.28 -4.73 -12.60
N ASP A 57 0.38 -6.06 -12.43
CA ASP A 57 -0.36 -6.80 -11.41
C ASP A 57 0.21 -6.57 -10.00
N ALA A 58 1.53 -6.32 -9.89
CA ALA A 58 2.21 -6.06 -8.62
C ALA A 58 1.96 -4.64 -8.09
N ASP A 59 1.79 -3.66 -8.98
CA ASP A 59 1.38 -2.28 -8.67
C ASP A 59 -0.16 -2.17 -8.49
N GLY A 60 -0.78 -3.18 -7.88
CA GLY A 60 -2.18 -3.08 -7.40
C GLY A 60 -2.38 -1.81 -6.57
N PRO A 61 -3.62 -1.28 -6.46
CA PRO A 61 -3.90 0.10 -6.04
C PRO A 61 -3.02 0.48 -4.85
N GLU A 62 -2.04 1.35 -5.13
CA GLU A 62 -1.07 1.83 -4.17
C GLU A 62 -1.87 2.36 -2.98
N GLU A 63 -1.90 1.61 -1.87
CA GLU A 63 -2.58 2.09 -0.67
C GLU A 63 -1.89 3.40 -0.30
N ASP A 64 -2.64 4.51 -0.38
CA ASP A 64 -2.09 5.85 -0.18
C ASP A 64 -1.19 5.85 1.06
N ALA A 65 -0.01 6.46 0.97
CA ALA A 65 0.95 6.51 2.08
C ALA A 65 0.32 7.07 3.38
N ALA A 66 -0.75 7.86 3.28
CA ALA A 66 -1.56 8.32 4.40
C ALA A 66 -2.39 7.21 5.07
N THR A 67 -2.96 6.30 4.27
CA THR A 67 -3.69 5.11 4.72
C THR A 67 -2.75 4.14 5.42
N LEU A 68 -1.59 3.85 4.82
CA LEU A 68 -0.56 3.01 5.43
C LEU A 68 -0.06 3.59 6.76
N LYS A 69 0.18 4.91 6.84
CA LYS A 69 0.55 5.57 8.10
C LYS A 69 -0.53 5.45 9.17
N ARG A 70 -1.81 5.64 8.82
CA ARG A 70 -2.93 5.45 9.76
C ARG A 70 -3.00 4.02 10.28
N GLN A 71 -2.90 3.04 9.40
CA GLN A 71 -2.91 1.63 9.79
C GLN A 71 -1.72 1.30 10.70
N LEU A 72 -0.55 1.85 10.42
CA LEU A 72 0.63 1.69 11.26
C LEU A 72 0.40 2.29 12.66
N ASP A 73 -0.05 3.54 12.74
CA ASP A 73 -0.34 4.22 14.01
C ASP A 73 -1.41 3.48 14.82
N GLU A 74 -2.45 2.97 14.16
CA GLU A 74 -3.53 2.22 14.82
C GLU A 74 -3.03 0.87 15.34
N THR A 75 -2.16 0.20 14.58
CA THR A 75 -1.55 -1.07 14.97
C THR A 75 -0.59 -0.88 16.14
N ILE A 76 0.22 0.19 16.13
CA ILE A 76 1.11 0.54 17.25
C ILE A 76 0.30 0.77 18.53
N LYS A 77 -0.79 1.55 18.46
CA LYS A 77 -1.66 1.77 19.63
C LYS A 77 -2.26 0.49 20.19
N LYS A 78 -2.68 -0.43 19.32
CA LYS A 78 -3.20 -1.75 19.75
C LYS A 78 -2.11 -2.57 20.43
N LEU A 79 -0.90 -2.57 19.88
CA LEU A 79 0.25 -3.24 20.50
C LEU A 79 0.59 -2.67 21.88
N GLU A 80 0.63 -1.35 22.02
CA GLU A 80 0.89 -0.70 23.31
C GLU A 80 -0.19 -1.03 24.35
N ALA A 81 -1.47 -1.02 23.96
CA ALA A 81 -2.57 -1.38 24.86
C ALA A 81 -2.50 -2.85 25.30
N LEU A 82 -2.23 -3.77 24.36
CA LEU A 82 -2.04 -5.19 24.63
C LEU A 82 -0.82 -5.45 25.52
N GLN A 83 0.27 -4.72 25.33
CA GLN A 83 1.46 -4.82 26.18
C GLN A 83 1.16 -4.35 27.60
N LEU A 84 0.45 -3.23 27.76
CA LEU A 84 0.04 -2.73 29.07
C LEU A 84 -0.84 -3.74 29.80
N GLU A 85 -1.85 -4.29 29.12
CA GLU A 85 -2.75 -5.30 29.69
C GLU A 85 -1.99 -6.57 30.05
N HIS A 86 -1.08 -7.02 29.19
CA HIS A 86 -0.24 -8.18 29.47
C HIS A 86 0.67 -7.95 30.70
N ASP A 87 1.28 -6.78 30.83
CA ASP A 87 2.12 -6.44 31.97
C ASP A 87 1.32 -6.30 33.26
N GLU A 88 0.11 -5.73 33.18
CA GLU A 88 -0.80 -5.62 34.32
C GLU A 88 -1.30 -7.00 34.78
N LEU A 89 -1.71 -7.86 33.87
CA LEU A 89 -2.09 -9.25 34.17
C LEU A 89 -0.92 -10.06 34.75
N ARG A 90 0.29 -9.89 34.20
CA ARG A 90 1.49 -10.52 34.79
C ARG A 90 1.80 -10.00 36.19
N SER A 91 1.61 -8.71 36.44
CA SER A 91 1.78 -8.10 37.77
C SER A 91 0.74 -8.62 38.76
N GLN A 92 -0.51 -8.80 38.32
CA GLN A 92 -1.58 -9.38 39.14
C GLN A 92 -1.33 -10.87 39.44
N LEU A 93 -0.88 -11.66 38.48
CA LEU A 93 -0.48 -13.06 38.70
C LEU A 93 0.68 -13.16 39.69
N ALA A 94 1.71 -12.33 39.52
CA ALA A 94 2.84 -12.30 40.46
C ALA A 94 2.44 -11.87 41.88
N LYS A 95 1.36 -11.09 42.04
CA LYS A 95 0.81 -10.72 43.36
C LYS A 95 -0.10 -11.81 43.94
N GLY A 96 -0.90 -12.48 43.09
CA GLY A 96 -1.75 -13.60 43.49
C GLY A 96 -0.97 -14.83 43.95
N GLU A 97 0.14 -15.16 43.27
CA GLU A 97 1.07 -16.22 43.71
C GLU A 97 1.73 -15.91 45.06
N VAL A 98 1.87 -14.62 45.41
CA VAL A 98 2.43 -14.20 46.70
C VAL A 98 1.37 -14.21 47.81
N GLU A 99 0.08 -14.08 47.49
CA GLU A 99 -1.01 -14.12 48.46
C GLU A 99 -1.42 -15.56 48.82
N GLU A 100 -1.37 -16.49 47.86
CA GLU A 100 -1.62 -17.93 48.11
C GLU A 100 -0.48 -18.60 48.92
N ALA A 101 0.74 -18.03 48.88
CA ALA A 101 1.88 -18.52 49.67
C ALA A 101 1.90 -18.01 51.13
N VAL A 102 0.94 -17.16 51.55
CA VAL A 102 0.89 -16.53 52.89
C VAL A 102 -0.35 -16.96 53.68
N GLU A 103 -0.79 -18.21 53.55
CA GLU A 103 -1.50 -18.89 54.65
C GLU A 103 -0.52 -19.80 55.39
N PRO A 104 0.02 -19.38 56.56
CA PRO A 104 0.74 -20.29 57.43
C PRO A 104 -0.27 -21.26 58.07
N GLU A 105 0.04 -22.55 57.98
CA GLU A 105 -0.46 -23.57 58.91
C GLU A 105 -0.41 -23.05 60.35
N GLN A 106 -1.57 -22.98 61.01
CA GLN A 106 -1.84 -23.54 62.36
C GLN A 106 -3.26 -23.25 62.84
#